data_AF-A0A967HM24-F1
#
_entry.id   AF-A0A967HM24-F1
#
_cell.length_a   1.000
_cell.length_b   1.000
_cell.length_c   1.000
_cell.angle_alpha   90.00
_cell.angle_beta   90.00
_cell.angle_gamma   90.00
#
_symmetry.space_group_name_H-M   'P 1'
#
loop_
_entity.id
_entity.type
_entity.pdbx_description
1 polymer ?
#
loop_
_entity_poly.entity_id
_entity_poly.type
_entity_poly.pdbx_seq_one_letter_code
_entity_poly.pdbx_strand_id
1 'polypeptide(L)'
;PSTTVETIKAAVLALDGLDLAAPGRIGAIGFSFGATQALIAATDPGLRGHLRAVAAWGGYVDLHRTVRYGFEGSHDLDGTEYWREPDPYGRWILAGNYLTLLPEHAGDARLADALLSLAREAGRAGIMSWDPATDPLKRRIGAGLDDRQREMFDLLAPATDAPWTVADRRRVVDLAGRLSIAASEREPLLDPRPYLDRVPVPVFLAHGRDDRLMPWTELVRLRRALPPDRVESAAVTSLFSHSFGERRVPGPSMAVQAIRFIRLIHRMLRLI
;
A
#
# COMPACT_ATOMS: atom_id res chain seq x y z
N PRO A 1 -8.20 -1.84 10.43
CA PRO A 1 -7.00 -2.68 10.61
C PRO A 1 -6.95 -3.41 11.95
N SER A 2 -7.73 -2.93 12.92
CA SER A 2 -7.89 -3.50 14.28
C SER A 2 -8.06 -5.02 14.37
N THR A 3 -8.70 -5.68 13.41
CA THR A 3 -8.89 -7.15 13.43
C THR A 3 -7.87 -7.92 12.60
N THR A 4 -7.01 -7.24 11.82
CA THR A 4 -6.16 -7.91 10.81
C THR A 4 -5.16 -8.87 11.44
N VAL A 5 -4.50 -8.48 12.55
CA VAL A 5 -3.53 -9.34 13.23
C VAL A 5 -4.20 -10.61 13.76
N GLU A 6 -5.35 -10.49 14.42
CA GLU A 6 -6.11 -11.63 14.93
C GLU A 6 -6.62 -12.53 13.79
N THR A 7 -7.06 -11.96 12.67
CA THR A 7 -7.46 -12.73 11.48
C THR A 7 -6.28 -13.51 10.90
N ILE A 8 -5.11 -12.88 10.74
CA ILE A 8 -3.89 -13.56 10.26
C ILE A 8 -3.52 -14.69 11.22
N LYS A 9 -3.56 -14.43 12.53
CA LYS A 9 -3.25 -15.42 13.55
C LYS A 9 -4.19 -16.61 13.51
N ALA A 10 -5.50 -16.36 13.50
CA ALA A 10 -6.51 -17.41 13.42
C ALA A 10 -6.34 -18.25 12.14
N ALA A 11 -6.06 -17.61 11.00
CA ALA A 11 -5.81 -18.32 9.75
C ALA A 11 -4.57 -19.21 9.80
N VAL A 12 -3.46 -18.71 10.35
CA VAL A 12 -2.22 -19.50 10.50
C VAL A 12 -2.43 -20.70 11.41
N LEU A 13 -3.07 -20.51 12.57
CA LEU A 13 -3.35 -21.60 13.51
C LEU A 13 -4.32 -22.63 12.93
N ALA A 14 -5.34 -22.18 12.20
CA ALA A 14 -6.28 -23.07 11.53
C ALA A 14 -5.57 -23.91 10.46
N LEU A 15 -4.68 -23.31 9.66
CA LEU A 15 -3.92 -24.02 8.64
C LEU A 15 -2.92 -25.01 9.25
N ASP A 16 -2.21 -24.64 10.31
CA ASP A 16 -1.23 -25.51 10.97
C ASP A 16 -1.89 -26.74 11.64
N GLY A 17 -3.19 -26.65 11.95
CA GLY A 17 -3.99 -27.76 12.47
C GLY A 17 -4.57 -28.71 11.40
N LEU A 18 -4.37 -28.45 10.11
CA LEU A 18 -4.86 -29.34 9.04
C LEU A 18 -3.85 -30.45 8.73
N ASP A 19 -4.31 -31.70 8.63
CA ASP A 19 -3.47 -32.85 8.26
C ASP A 19 -2.78 -32.71 6.88
N LEU A 20 -3.36 -31.88 5.99
CA LEU A 20 -2.81 -31.58 4.67
C LEU A 20 -1.70 -30.52 4.71
N ALA A 21 -1.60 -29.75 5.79
CA ALA A 21 -0.51 -28.80 5.98
C ALA A 21 0.67 -29.54 6.61
N ALA A 22 1.87 -29.30 6.09
CA ALA A 22 3.07 -29.75 6.78
C ALA A 22 3.23 -28.90 8.06
N PRO A 23 3.28 -29.51 9.26
CA PRO A 23 3.40 -28.77 10.51
C PRO A 23 4.61 -27.85 10.51
N GLY A 24 4.43 -26.60 10.97
CA GLY A 24 5.52 -25.61 11.04
C GLY A 24 6.03 -25.10 9.68
N ARG A 25 5.26 -25.34 8.60
CA ARG A 25 5.56 -24.86 7.23
C ARG A 25 4.54 -23.84 6.73
N ILE A 26 3.83 -23.16 7.63
CA ILE A 26 2.91 -22.08 7.25
C ILE A 26 3.68 -20.77 7.09
N GLY A 27 3.46 -20.05 6.00
CA GLY A 27 4.03 -18.75 5.74
C GLY A 27 2.97 -17.74 5.34
N ALA A 28 3.24 -16.47 5.61
CA ALA A 28 2.33 -15.38 5.27
C ALA A 28 2.88 -14.57 4.10
N ILE A 29 2.05 -14.33 3.08
CA ILE A 29 2.38 -13.42 1.98
C ILE A 29 1.46 -12.21 2.09
N GLY A 30 2.03 -11.03 2.16
CA GLY A 30 1.30 -9.78 2.25
C GLY A 30 1.69 -8.82 1.13
N PHE A 31 0.71 -8.04 0.68
CA PHE A 31 0.85 -7.04 -0.38
C PHE A 31 0.41 -5.67 0.15
N SER A 32 1.14 -4.60 -0.21
CA SER A 32 0.80 -3.23 0.19
C SER A 32 0.66 -3.12 1.72
N PHE A 33 -0.43 -2.55 2.23
CA PHE A 33 -0.77 -2.58 3.66
C PHE A 33 -0.72 -3.99 4.27
N GLY A 34 -1.16 -5.02 3.54
CA GLY A 34 -1.11 -6.40 3.99
C GLY A 34 0.32 -6.92 4.22
N ALA A 35 1.31 -6.40 3.48
CA ALA A 35 2.72 -6.72 3.71
C ALA A 35 3.17 -6.24 5.09
N THR A 36 2.83 -4.99 5.41
CA THR A 36 3.08 -4.38 6.71
C THR A 36 2.31 -5.10 7.83
N GLN A 37 1.04 -5.45 7.61
CA GLN A 37 0.25 -6.19 8.60
C GLN A 37 0.78 -7.61 8.85
N ALA A 38 1.29 -8.31 7.84
CA ALA A 38 1.92 -9.62 8.00
C ALA A 38 3.19 -9.54 8.87
N LEU A 39 4.00 -8.48 8.71
CA LEU A 39 5.17 -8.23 9.55
C LEU A 39 4.79 -7.96 11.01
N ILE A 40 3.75 -7.14 11.24
CA ILE A 40 3.24 -6.89 12.60
C ILE A 40 2.73 -8.19 13.22
N ALA A 41 1.89 -8.94 12.49
CA ALA A 41 1.31 -10.20 12.97
C ALA A 41 2.40 -11.22 13.34
N ALA A 42 3.51 -11.27 12.60
CA ALA A 42 4.63 -12.16 12.91
C ALA A 42 5.27 -11.93 14.29
N THR A 43 5.02 -10.78 14.93
CA THR A 43 5.48 -10.51 16.29
C THR A 43 4.56 -11.06 17.39
N ASP A 44 3.37 -11.55 17.04
CA ASP A 44 2.43 -12.13 18.01
C ASP A 44 3.02 -13.41 18.64
N PRO A 45 3.14 -13.47 19.99
CA PRO A 45 3.63 -14.64 20.70
C PRO A 45 2.93 -15.96 20.36
N GLY A 46 1.63 -15.91 20.06
CA GLY A 46 0.82 -17.06 19.70
C GLY A 46 1.10 -17.60 18.30
N LEU A 47 1.90 -16.91 17.48
CA LEU A 47 2.39 -17.42 16.19
C LEU A 47 3.77 -18.06 16.26
N ARG A 48 4.41 -18.07 17.43
CA ARG A 48 5.70 -18.74 17.62
C ARG A 48 5.57 -20.24 17.37
N GLY A 49 6.40 -20.77 16.48
CA GLY A 49 6.36 -22.18 16.07
C GLY A 49 5.34 -22.49 14.98
N HIS A 50 4.36 -21.61 14.75
CA HIS A 50 3.31 -21.79 13.74
C HIS A 50 3.61 -21.04 12.44
N LEU A 51 4.13 -19.80 12.54
CA LEU A 51 4.53 -19.00 11.38
C LEU A 51 6.02 -19.19 11.07
N ARG A 52 6.33 -19.63 9.85
CA ARG A 52 7.70 -20.00 9.44
C ARG A 52 8.46 -18.90 8.74
N ALA A 53 7.78 -18.04 7.98
CA ALA A 53 8.34 -16.91 7.24
C ALA A 53 7.26 -15.92 6.81
N VAL A 54 7.68 -14.68 6.49
CA VAL A 54 6.85 -13.65 5.86
C VAL A 54 7.43 -13.23 4.52
N ALA A 55 6.60 -13.16 3.48
CA ALA A 55 6.93 -12.44 2.26
C ALA A 55 6.11 -11.14 2.19
N ALA A 56 6.80 -10.01 2.22
CA ALA A 56 6.21 -8.69 2.26
C ALA A 56 6.51 -7.95 0.95
N TRP A 57 5.48 -7.76 0.13
CA TRP A 57 5.60 -7.07 -1.16
C TRP A 57 4.94 -5.71 -1.12
N GLY A 58 5.67 -4.67 -1.49
CA GLY A 58 5.08 -3.34 -1.56
C GLY A 58 4.78 -2.71 -0.19
N GLY A 59 5.34 -3.24 0.89
CA GLY A 59 5.11 -2.74 2.25
C GLY A 59 5.74 -1.38 2.50
N TYR A 60 5.37 -0.78 3.62
CA TYR A 60 5.91 0.51 4.07
C TYR A 60 6.38 0.47 5.53
N VAL A 61 7.27 1.40 5.89
CA VAL A 61 7.68 1.69 7.27
C VAL A 61 6.88 2.85 7.83
N ASP A 62 6.55 3.84 7.00
CA ASP A 62 5.96 5.10 7.45
C ASP A 62 4.74 5.48 6.60
N LEU A 63 3.58 5.52 7.26
CA LEU A 63 2.33 5.88 6.61
C LEU A 63 2.35 7.32 6.10
N HIS A 64 2.96 8.26 6.82
CA HIS A 64 2.99 9.66 6.42
C HIS A 64 3.75 9.84 5.11
N ARG A 65 4.93 9.23 4.96
CA ARG A 65 5.68 9.25 3.68
C ARG A 65 4.89 8.61 2.55
N THR A 66 4.19 7.52 2.85
CA THR A 66 3.38 6.80 1.89
C THR A 66 2.16 7.61 1.41
N VAL A 67 1.44 8.23 2.34
CA VAL A 67 0.29 9.11 2.05
C VAL A 67 0.76 10.33 1.26
N ARG A 68 1.88 10.94 1.67
CA ARG A 68 2.50 12.04 0.93
C ARG A 68 2.83 11.63 -0.51
N TYR A 69 3.52 10.50 -0.72
CA TYR A 69 3.75 9.94 -2.05
C TYR A 69 2.47 9.76 -2.87
N GLY A 70 1.42 9.15 -2.29
CA GLY A 70 0.15 8.91 -2.99
C GLY A 70 -0.59 10.19 -3.40
N PHE A 71 -0.29 11.33 -2.76
CA PHE A 71 -0.86 12.62 -3.12
C PHE A 71 0.02 13.35 -4.13
N GLU A 72 1.31 13.57 -3.84
CA GLU A 72 2.17 14.47 -4.65
C GLU A 72 3.22 13.76 -5.51
N GLY A 73 3.45 12.46 -5.29
CA GLY A 73 4.39 11.66 -6.06
C GLY A 73 5.86 11.79 -5.66
N SER A 74 6.19 12.69 -4.73
CA SER A 74 7.55 12.89 -4.26
C SER A 74 7.93 11.83 -3.22
N HIS A 75 9.17 11.36 -3.27
CA HIS A 75 9.74 10.48 -2.26
C HIS A 75 11.27 10.59 -2.24
N ASP A 76 11.90 10.30 -1.11
CA ASP A 76 13.35 10.43 -0.96
C ASP A 76 14.01 9.14 -0.44
N LEU A 77 15.32 9.04 -0.68
CA LEU A 77 16.21 8.09 -0.01
C LEU A 77 17.62 8.67 0.07
N ASP A 78 18.19 8.70 1.27
CA ASP A 78 19.58 9.10 1.55
C ASP A 78 19.95 10.47 0.92
N GLY A 79 19.04 11.44 1.04
CA GLY A 79 19.22 12.80 0.51
C GLY A 79 18.98 12.95 -0.99
N THR A 80 18.65 11.85 -1.70
CA THR A 80 18.24 11.91 -3.11
C THR A 80 16.73 11.96 -3.20
N GLU A 81 16.22 12.99 -3.89
CA GLU A 81 14.80 13.12 -4.22
C GLU A 81 14.45 12.38 -5.51
N TYR A 82 13.25 11.82 -5.51
CA TYR A 82 12.66 11.15 -6.65
C TYR A 82 11.21 11.63 -6.79
N TRP A 83 10.71 11.52 -8.01
CA TRP A 83 9.32 11.84 -8.29
C TRP A 83 8.73 10.84 -9.27
N ARG A 84 7.45 10.52 -9.07
CA ARG A 84 6.63 9.75 -9.98
C ARG A 84 5.18 10.20 -9.87
N GLU A 85 4.48 10.24 -11.01
CA GLU A 85 3.05 10.49 -11.01
C GLU A 85 2.33 9.40 -10.18
N PRO A 86 1.66 9.76 -9.08
CA PRO A 86 1.00 8.78 -8.24
C PRO A 86 -0.26 8.24 -8.90
N ASP A 87 -0.72 7.11 -8.40
CA ASP A 87 -2.03 6.56 -8.74
C ASP A 87 -3.13 7.33 -7.95
N PRO A 88 -4.10 7.98 -8.62
CA PRO A 88 -5.21 8.67 -7.95
C PRO A 88 -6.02 7.81 -6.99
N TYR A 89 -6.06 6.49 -7.21
CA TYR A 89 -6.75 5.52 -6.36
C TYR A 89 -6.36 5.64 -4.89
N GLY A 90 -5.07 5.86 -4.60
CA GLY A 90 -4.59 6.00 -3.22
C GLY A 90 -5.27 7.16 -2.49
N ARG A 91 -5.48 8.29 -3.18
CA ARG A 91 -6.19 9.47 -2.64
C ARG A 91 -7.64 9.16 -2.32
N TRP A 92 -8.32 8.44 -3.22
CA TRP A 92 -9.74 8.09 -3.05
C TRP A 92 -9.94 7.16 -1.86
N ILE A 93 -9.08 6.15 -1.71
CA ILE A 93 -9.14 5.23 -0.59
C ILE A 93 -8.81 5.95 0.72
N LEU A 94 -7.73 6.74 0.78
CA LEU A 94 -7.33 7.41 2.01
C LEU A 94 -8.37 8.44 2.47
N ALA A 95 -8.76 9.35 1.58
CA ALA A 95 -9.77 10.35 1.92
C ALA A 95 -11.14 9.69 2.17
N GLY A 96 -11.53 8.69 1.38
CA GLY A 96 -12.77 7.96 1.59
C GLY A 96 -12.87 7.26 2.95
N ASN A 97 -11.75 6.83 3.55
CA ASN A 97 -11.77 6.18 4.87
C ASN A 97 -11.56 7.15 6.04
N TYR A 98 -10.83 8.25 5.86
CA TYR A 98 -10.32 9.06 6.97
C TYR A 98 -10.69 10.55 6.92
N LEU A 99 -11.29 11.05 5.83
CA LEU A 99 -11.60 12.47 5.69
C LEU A 99 -12.55 12.97 6.79
N THR A 100 -13.57 12.20 7.15
CA THR A 100 -14.56 12.59 8.17
C THR A 100 -14.03 12.56 9.60
N LEU A 101 -12.79 12.13 9.81
CA LEU A 101 -12.11 12.27 11.10
C LEU A 101 -11.55 13.68 11.30
N LEU A 102 -11.40 14.46 10.24
CA LEU A 102 -10.97 15.85 10.32
C LEU A 102 -12.16 16.72 10.75
N PRO A 103 -12.03 17.60 11.77
CA PRO A 103 -13.15 18.37 12.31
C PRO A 103 -13.93 19.17 11.26
N GLU A 104 -13.23 19.82 10.32
CA GLU A 104 -13.84 20.61 9.26
C GLU A 104 -14.52 19.78 8.16
N HIS A 105 -14.31 18.45 8.18
CA HIS A 105 -14.92 17.48 7.27
C HIS A 105 -15.80 16.45 8.00
N ALA A 106 -16.12 16.66 9.28
CA ALA A 106 -16.95 15.72 10.05
C ALA A 106 -18.35 15.48 9.42
N GLY A 107 -18.87 16.47 8.70
CA GLY A 107 -20.14 16.39 7.96
C GLY A 107 -20.05 15.82 6.53
N ASP A 108 -18.86 15.42 6.06
CA ASP A 108 -18.59 15.05 4.66
C ASP A 108 -18.74 13.56 4.35
N ALA A 109 -19.66 12.87 5.03
CA ALA A 109 -19.94 11.46 4.80
C ALA A 109 -20.28 11.16 3.32
N ARG A 110 -21.07 12.03 2.67
CA ARG A 110 -21.42 11.86 1.23
C ARG A 110 -20.20 11.94 0.31
N LEU A 111 -19.27 12.85 0.59
CA LEU A 111 -18.03 12.98 -0.16
C LEU A 111 -17.12 11.77 0.06
N ALA A 112 -16.96 11.32 1.31
CA ALA A 112 -16.20 10.11 1.63
C ALA A 112 -16.78 8.88 0.89
N ASP A 113 -18.10 8.71 0.93
CA ASP A 113 -18.81 7.64 0.22
C ASP A 113 -18.65 7.73 -1.31
N ALA A 114 -18.66 8.95 -1.87
CA ALA A 114 -18.44 9.18 -3.30
C ALA A 114 -17.03 8.73 -3.73
N LEU A 115 -15.99 9.04 -2.95
CA LEU A 115 -14.62 8.63 -3.25
C LEU A 115 -14.45 7.10 -3.16
N LEU A 116 -15.04 6.46 -2.14
CA LEU A 116 -15.03 5.00 -2.03
C LEU A 116 -15.84 4.33 -3.14
N SER A 117 -16.94 4.95 -3.58
CA SER A 117 -17.75 4.45 -4.69
C SER A 117 -17.01 4.56 -6.01
N LEU A 118 -16.28 5.66 -6.24
CA LEU A 118 -15.41 5.84 -7.40
C LEU A 118 -14.36 4.72 -7.47
N ALA A 119 -13.67 4.43 -6.36
CA ALA A 119 -12.70 3.35 -6.28
C ALA A 119 -13.33 1.97 -6.58
N ARG A 120 -14.50 1.68 -6.00
CA ARG A 120 -15.23 0.43 -6.21
C ARG A 120 -15.71 0.25 -7.64
N GLU A 121 -16.27 1.30 -8.25
CA GLU A 121 -16.83 1.24 -9.60
C GLU A 121 -15.73 1.19 -10.68
N ALA A 122 -14.65 1.97 -10.53
CA ALA A 122 -13.50 1.89 -11.44
C ALA A 122 -12.88 0.48 -11.41
N GLY A 123 -12.70 -0.09 -10.21
CA GLY A 123 -12.19 -1.44 -10.03
C GLY A 123 -13.10 -2.51 -10.66
N ARG A 124 -14.42 -2.41 -10.48
CA ARG A 124 -15.40 -3.32 -11.12
C ARG A 124 -15.38 -3.24 -12.64
N ALA A 125 -15.17 -2.04 -13.18
CA ALA A 125 -15.07 -1.83 -14.62
C ALA A 125 -13.69 -2.22 -15.19
N GLY A 126 -12.71 -2.54 -14.34
CA GLY A 126 -11.33 -2.82 -14.77
C GLY A 126 -10.64 -1.59 -15.37
N ILE A 127 -11.10 -0.39 -15.02
CA ILE A 127 -10.54 0.87 -15.51
C ILE A 127 -9.50 1.36 -14.51
N MET A 128 -8.31 1.66 -15.01
CA MET A 128 -7.27 2.25 -14.18
C MET A 128 -7.67 3.66 -13.77
N SER A 129 -7.48 3.99 -12.50
CA SER A 129 -7.80 5.30 -11.89
C SER A 129 -7.16 6.51 -12.58
N TRP A 130 -6.01 6.33 -13.22
CA TRP A 130 -5.29 7.33 -14.00
C TRP A 130 -5.65 7.33 -15.49
N ASP A 131 -6.49 6.40 -15.94
CA ASP A 131 -6.94 6.34 -17.34
C ASP A 131 -8.03 7.41 -17.56
N PRO A 132 -7.96 8.21 -18.64
CA PRO A 132 -9.02 9.14 -19.03
C PRO A 132 -10.42 8.50 -19.14
N ALA A 133 -10.52 7.20 -19.39
CA ALA A 133 -11.77 6.45 -19.36
C ALA A 133 -12.48 6.49 -17.99
N THR A 134 -11.79 6.88 -16.90
CA THR A 134 -12.37 7.09 -15.58
C THR A 134 -13.07 8.45 -15.45
N ASP A 135 -12.78 9.43 -16.30
CA ASP A 135 -13.32 10.79 -16.14
C ASP A 135 -14.85 10.91 -16.26
N PRO A 136 -15.55 10.15 -17.15
CA PRO A 136 -17.01 10.08 -17.13
C PRO A 136 -17.57 9.58 -15.79
N LEU A 137 -16.88 8.61 -15.16
CA LEU A 137 -17.26 8.08 -13.86
C LEU A 137 -17.10 9.14 -12.75
N LYS A 138 -15.96 9.86 -12.74
CA LYS A 138 -15.72 10.99 -11.81
C LYS A 138 -16.82 12.04 -11.92
N ARG A 139 -17.18 12.47 -13.14
CA ARG A 139 -18.26 13.45 -13.37
C ARG A 139 -19.62 12.98 -12.87
N ARG A 140 -19.98 11.73 -13.16
CA ARG A 140 -21.27 11.15 -12.74
C ARG A 140 -21.38 11.07 -11.22
N ILE A 141 -20.32 10.62 -10.54
CA ILE A 141 -20.30 10.51 -9.08
C ILE A 141 -20.30 11.91 -8.44
N GLY A 142 -19.47 12.83 -8.96
CA GLY A 142 -19.39 14.20 -8.47
C GLY A 142 -20.69 15.00 -8.62
N ALA A 143 -21.54 14.68 -9.59
CA ALA A 143 -22.81 15.39 -9.82
C ALA A 143 -23.83 15.27 -8.67
N GLY A 144 -23.67 14.29 -7.77
CA GLY A 144 -24.52 14.11 -6.59
C GLY A 144 -24.08 14.91 -5.34
N LEU A 145 -22.98 15.66 -5.44
CA LEU A 145 -22.38 16.41 -4.35
C LEU A 145 -22.81 17.88 -4.37
N ASP A 146 -22.87 18.51 -3.19
CA ASP A 146 -23.02 19.97 -3.09
C ASP A 146 -21.74 20.69 -3.57
N ASP A 147 -21.80 22.02 -3.74
CA ASP A 147 -20.69 22.79 -4.31
C ASP A 147 -19.38 22.63 -3.52
N ARG A 148 -19.44 22.61 -2.18
CA ARG A 148 -18.27 22.48 -1.32
C ARG A 148 -17.67 21.07 -1.41
N GLN A 149 -18.53 20.05 -1.37
CA GLN A 149 -18.13 18.66 -1.53
C GLN A 149 -17.56 18.41 -2.92
N ARG A 150 -18.15 19.03 -3.95
CA ARG A 150 -17.69 18.92 -5.33
C ARG A 150 -16.30 19.52 -5.52
N GLU A 151 -16.03 20.68 -4.93
CA GLU A 151 -14.69 21.29 -4.96
C GLU A 151 -13.63 20.34 -4.37
N MET A 152 -13.91 19.76 -3.19
CA MET A 152 -12.98 18.82 -2.56
C MET A 152 -12.88 17.49 -3.33
N PHE A 153 -13.98 17.02 -3.92
CA PHE A 153 -13.97 15.85 -4.78
C PHE A 153 -13.08 16.05 -6.01
N ASP A 154 -13.22 17.18 -6.71
CA ASP A 154 -12.41 17.50 -7.89
C ASP A 154 -10.93 17.70 -7.51
N LEU A 155 -10.63 18.18 -6.30
CA LEU A 155 -9.25 18.24 -5.78
C LEU A 155 -8.65 16.84 -5.56
N LEU A 156 -9.43 15.89 -5.01
CA LEU A 156 -8.99 14.52 -4.71
C LEU A 156 -9.04 13.57 -5.91
N ALA A 157 -9.92 13.84 -6.87
CA ALA A 157 -10.15 13.08 -8.09
C ALA A 157 -10.16 14.01 -9.32
N PRO A 158 -9.04 14.71 -9.60
CA PRO A 158 -8.99 15.62 -10.74
C PRO A 158 -9.22 14.88 -12.06
N ALA A 159 -9.75 15.61 -13.05
CA ALA A 159 -9.78 15.12 -14.43
C ALA A 159 -8.36 14.80 -14.89
N THR A 160 -8.22 13.78 -15.73
CA THR A 160 -6.91 13.24 -16.10
C THR A 160 -6.03 14.27 -16.83
N ASP A 161 -6.64 15.22 -17.52
CA ASP A 161 -6.00 16.32 -18.25
C ASP A 161 -5.92 17.65 -17.47
N ALA A 162 -6.34 17.66 -16.19
CA ALA A 162 -6.36 18.85 -15.35
C ALA A 162 -5.27 18.77 -14.25
N PRO A 163 -4.04 19.26 -14.52
CA PRO A 163 -2.98 19.26 -13.52
C PRO A 163 -3.33 20.23 -12.39
N TRP A 164 -2.97 19.85 -11.16
CA TRP A 164 -3.10 20.75 -10.02
C TRP A 164 -2.28 22.03 -10.19
N THR A 165 -2.91 23.15 -9.85
CA THR A 165 -2.23 24.43 -9.68
C THR A 165 -1.26 24.39 -8.49
N VAL A 166 -0.42 25.40 -8.34
CA VAL A 166 0.45 25.55 -7.16
C VAL A 166 -0.38 25.65 -5.86
N ALA A 167 -1.53 26.32 -5.92
CA ALA A 167 -2.44 26.43 -4.79
C ALA A 167 -3.05 25.08 -4.43
N ASP A 168 -3.51 24.31 -5.42
CA ASP A 168 -4.04 22.96 -5.21
C ASP A 168 -2.99 22.06 -4.56
N ARG A 169 -1.76 22.04 -5.10
CA ARG A 169 -0.64 21.26 -4.54
C ARG A 169 -0.42 21.55 -3.05
N ARG A 170 -0.46 22.81 -2.64
CA ARG A 170 -0.34 23.18 -1.22
C ARG A 170 -1.49 22.62 -0.39
N ARG A 171 -2.73 22.71 -0.89
CA ARG A 171 -3.93 22.18 -0.21
C ARG A 171 -3.86 20.66 -0.06
N VAL A 172 -3.49 19.92 -1.10
CA VAL A 172 -3.39 18.46 -1.02
C VAL A 172 -2.24 17.98 -0.15
N VAL A 173 -1.10 18.68 -0.10
CA VAL A 173 0.00 18.33 0.81
C VAL A 173 -0.42 18.51 2.27
N ASP A 174 -1.07 19.63 2.59
CA ASP A 174 -1.61 19.87 3.93
C ASP A 174 -2.66 18.81 4.31
N LEU A 175 -3.60 18.53 3.42
CA LEU A 175 -4.62 17.49 3.61
C LEU A 175 -4.01 16.11 3.79
N ALA A 176 -3.01 15.73 2.99
CA ALA A 176 -2.30 14.47 3.10
C ALA A 176 -1.66 14.29 4.48
N GLY A 177 -1.02 15.35 5.00
CA GLY A 177 -0.45 15.35 6.34
C GLY A 177 -1.51 15.10 7.41
N ARG A 178 -2.61 15.85 7.39
CA ARG A 178 -3.69 15.72 8.37
C ARG A 178 -4.41 14.36 8.28
N LEU A 179 -4.66 13.86 7.07
CA LEU A 179 -5.21 12.52 6.85
C LEU A 179 -4.31 11.43 7.41
N SER A 180 -2.99 11.53 7.21
CA SER A 180 -2.06 10.52 7.73
C SER A 180 -2.02 10.46 9.26
N ILE A 181 -2.14 11.61 9.92
CA ILE A 181 -2.23 11.72 11.38
C ILE A 181 -3.54 11.09 11.85
N ALA A 182 -4.68 11.54 11.31
CA ALA A 182 -5.99 11.02 11.68
C ALA A 182 -6.11 9.50 11.45
N ALA A 183 -5.57 8.99 10.34
CA ALA A 183 -5.52 7.56 10.07
C ALA A 183 -4.69 6.80 11.10
N SER A 184 -3.51 7.32 11.48
CA SER A 184 -2.62 6.68 12.47
C SER A 184 -3.22 6.69 13.88
N GLU A 185 -3.90 7.77 14.27
CA GLU A 185 -4.59 7.87 15.56
C GLU A 185 -5.78 6.92 15.63
N ARG A 186 -6.56 6.82 14.54
CA ARG A 186 -7.71 5.92 14.44
C ARG A 186 -7.32 4.46 14.39
N GLU A 187 -6.25 4.14 13.67
CA GLU A 187 -5.78 2.78 13.41
C GLU A 187 -4.28 2.67 13.75
N PRO A 188 -3.89 2.52 15.03
CA PRO A 188 -2.48 2.46 15.44
C PRO A 188 -1.67 1.36 14.76
N LEU A 189 -2.31 0.27 14.34
CA LEU A 189 -1.68 -0.83 13.60
C LEU A 189 -1.27 -0.45 12.17
N LEU A 190 -1.61 0.74 11.68
CA LEU A 190 -1.03 1.27 10.44
C LEU A 190 0.43 1.69 10.62
N ASP A 191 0.92 1.87 11.85
CA ASP A 191 2.32 2.14 12.14
C ASP A 191 3.07 0.83 12.48
N PRO A 192 3.89 0.30 11.55
CA PRO A 192 4.68 -0.90 11.84
C PRO A 192 5.91 -0.64 12.68
N ARG A 193 6.40 0.60 12.78
CA ARG A 193 7.71 0.92 13.37
C ARG A 193 7.92 0.29 14.75
N PRO A 194 6.92 0.24 15.66
CA PRO A 194 7.09 -0.40 16.96
C PRO A 194 7.37 -1.91 16.89
N TYR A 195 7.08 -2.58 15.78
CA TYR A 195 7.11 -4.04 15.65
C TYR A 195 8.29 -4.56 14.82
N LEU A 196 8.79 -3.75 13.88
CA LEU A 196 9.73 -4.21 12.85
C LEU A 196 11.02 -4.80 13.43
N ASP A 197 11.59 -4.19 14.47
CA ASP A 197 12.83 -4.64 15.11
C ASP A 197 12.69 -5.95 15.91
N ARG A 198 11.45 -6.44 16.10
CA ARG A 198 11.11 -7.62 16.88
C ARG A 198 10.58 -8.78 16.04
N VAL A 199 10.56 -8.65 14.71
CA VAL A 199 10.10 -9.72 13.81
C VAL A 199 10.99 -10.96 13.98
N PRO A 200 10.45 -12.10 14.47
CA PRO A 200 11.29 -13.24 14.87
C PRO A 200 11.53 -14.24 13.73
N VAL A 201 10.82 -14.11 12.61
CA VAL A 201 10.84 -15.05 11.49
C VAL A 201 11.63 -14.49 10.30
N PRO A 202 12.14 -15.36 9.41
CA PRO A 202 12.70 -14.93 8.13
C PRO A 202 11.72 -14.11 7.29
N VAL A 203 12.24 -13.08 6.62
CA VAL A 203 11.49 -12.11 5.81
C VAL A 203 12.04 -12.02 4.39
N PHE A 204 11.14 -12.09 3.41
CA PHE A 204 11.39 -11.84 2.00
C PHE A 204 10.75 -10.51 1.60
N LEU A 205 11.56 -9.54 1.18
CA LEU A 205 11.06 -8.24 0.73
C LEU A 205 11.11 -8.13 -0.79
N ALA A 206 10.03 -7.66 -1.40
CA ALA A 206 10.05 -7.24 -2.80
C ALA A 206 9.24 -5.96 -3.02
N HIS A 207 9.61 -5.16 -4.02
CA HIS A 207 8.89 -3.92 -4.35
C HIS A 207 9.03 -3.59 -5.83
N GLY A 208 8.02 -2.94 -6.38
CA GLY A 208 8.02 -2.41 -7.74
C GLY A 208 8.82 -1.12 -7.84
N ARG A 209 9.82 -1.03 -8.73
CA ARG A 209 10.56 0.22 -8.96
C ARG A 209 9.65 1.36 -9.43
N ASP A 210 8.56 0.97 -10.08
CA ASP A 210 7.65 1.80 -10.86
C ASP A 210 6.26 1.92 -10.23
N ASP A 211 6.11 1.36 -9.04
CA ASP A 211 4.91 1.38 -8.23
C ASP A 211 4.38 2.80 -8.03
N ARG A 212 3.13 3.03 -8.43
CA ARG A 212 2.46 4.33 -8.36
C ARG A 212 1.68 4.55 -7.06
N LEU A 213 1.57 3.52 -6.20
CA LEU A 213 0.86 3.59 -4.92
C LEU A 213 1.83 3.68 -3.74
N MET A 214 2.93 2.94 -3.78
CA MET A 214 3.92 2.90 -2.68
C MET A 214 5.32 3.17 -3.24
N PRO A 215 6.11 4.09 -2.65
CA PRO A 215 7.44 4.36 -3.18
C PRO A 215 8.40 3.23 -2.82
N TRP A 216 9.19 2.74 -3.78
CA TRP A 216 10.16 1.66 -3.58
C TRP A 216 11.21 1.96 -2.50
N THR A 217 11.42 3.23 -2.16
CA THR A 217 12.34 3.65 -1.10
C THR A 217 11.88 3.15 0.27
N GLU A 218 10.59 2.88 0.44
CA GLU A 218 10.08 2.25 1.65
C GLU A 218 10.57 0.80 1.82
N LEU A 219 10.83 0.04 0.75
CA LEU A 219 11.47 -1.29 0.87
C LEU A 219 12.87 -1.17 1.46
N VAL A 220 13.64 -0.16 1.04
CA VAL A 220 15.00 0.04 1.58
C VAL A 220 14.94 0.40 3.06
N ARG A 221 13.98 1.23 3.46
CA ARG A 221 13.75 1.57 4.87
C ARG A 221 13.25 0.37 5.67
N LEU A 222 12.36 -0.46 5.10
CA LEU A 222 11.88 -1.70 5.71
C LEU A 222 13.04 -2.66 5.99
N ARG A 223 13.92 -2.86 5.00
CA ARG A 223 15.15 -3.65 5.18
C ARG A 223 16.02 -3.13 6.32
N ARG A 224 16.11 -1.81 6.49
CA ARG A 224 16.91 -1.17 7.56
C ARG A 224 16.24 -1.27 8.94
N ALA A 225 14.92 -1.36 9.00
CA ALA A 225 14.16 -1.41 10.24
C ALA A 225 13.97 -2.83 10.80
N LEU A 226 14.11 -3.87 9.96
CA LEU A 226 14.06 -5.27 10.36
C LEU A 226 15.41 -5.76 10.92
N PRO A 227 15.43 -6.80 11.78
CA PRO A 227 16.67 -7.44 12.19
C PRO A 227 17.46 -7.95 10.98
N PRO A 228 18.75 -7.59 10.82
CA PRO A 228 19.52 -7.95 9.63
C PRO A 228 19.62 -9.45 9.37
N ASP A 229 19.64 -10.28 10.42
CA ASP A 229 19.68 -11.75 10.35
C ASP A 229 18.34 -12.35 9.89
N ARG A 230 17.25 -11.58 9.90
CA ARG A 230 15.93 -12.03 9.47
C ARG A 230 15.63 -11.72 8.02
N VAL A 231 16.34 -10.78 7.38
CA VAL A 231 16.09 -10.41 5.99
C VAL A 231 16.83 -11.36 5.03
N GLU A 232 16.13 -12.40 4.58
CA GLU A 232 16.65 -13.42 3.65
C GLU A 232 16.90 -12.87 2.23
N SER A 233 16.07 -11.91 1.83
CA SER A 233 16.20 -11.20 0.55
C SER A 233 15.44 -9.88 0.55
N ALA A 234 15.93 -8.94 -0.24
CA ALA A 234 15.23 -7.70 -0.54
C ALA A 234 15.49 -7.32 -2.00
N ALA A 235 14.43 -7.15 -2.79
CA ALA A 235 14.55 -6.87 -4.21
C ALA A 235 13.59 -5.77 -4.67
N VAL A 236 14.16 -4.70 -5.24
CA VAL A 236 13.40 -3.74 -6.05
C VAL A 236 13.44 -4.23 -7.50
N THR A 237 12.29 -4.39 -8.13
CA THR A 237 12.16 -4.92 -9.48
C THR A 237 11.22 -4.08 -10.33
N SER A 238 11.51 -3.98 -11.61
CA SER A 238 10.70 -3.38 -12.65
C SER A 238 9.62 -4.35 -13.20
N LEU A 239 9.54 -5.58 -12.69
CA LEU A 239 8.55 -6.61 -13.05
C LEU A 239 7.28 -6.55 -12.21
N PHE A 240 7.32 -5.84 -11.09
CA PHE A 240 6.18 -5.65 -10.22
C PHE A 240 5.67 -4.22 -10.38
N SER A 241 4.37 -4.09 -10.67
CA SER A 241 3.63 -2.83 -10.57
C SER A 241 2.41 -3.12 -9.69
N HIS A 242 2.06 -2.18 -8.79
CA HIS A 242 0.96 -2.36 -7.84
C HIS A 242 -0.42 -2.49 -8.52
N SER A 243 -0.49 -2.17 -9.81
CA SER A 243 -1.70 -2.22 -10.61
C SER A 243 -1.35 -2.83 -11.97
N PHE A 244 -1.99 -3.95 -12.33
CA PHE A 244 -1.73 -4.68 -13.57
C PHE A 244 -2.02 -3.79 -14.78
N GLY A 245 -1.03 -3.53 -15.65
CA GLY A 245 -1.30 -2.80 -16.90
C GLY A 245 -0.11 -2.19 -17.64
N GLU A 246 1.06 -2.02 -17.01
CA GLU A 246 2.24 -1.52 -17.73
C GLU A 246 2.79 -2.59 -18.69
N ARG A 247 2.34 -2.56 -19.95
CA ARG A 247 2.96 -3.33 -21.04
C ARG A 247 4.37 -2.80 -21.25
N ARG A 248 5.39 -3.62 -20.93
CA ARG A 248 6.79 -3.32 -21.22
C ARG A 248 7.30 -4.22 -22.33
N VAL A 249 8.09 -3.64 -23.22
CA VAL A 249 8.80 -4.37 -24.28
C VAL A 249 9.89 -5.25 -23.64
N PRO A 250 9.95 -6.56 -23.93
CA PRO A 250 10.95 -7.44 -23.35
C PRO A 250 12.38 -7.01 -23.71
N GLY A 251 13.28 -6.99 -22.73
CA GLY A 251 14.70 -6.71 -22.93
C GLY A 251 15.60 -7.57 -22.03
N PRO A 252 16.93 -7.59 -22.25
CA PRO A 252 17.86 -8.43 -21.50
C PRO A 252 17.81 -8.19 -19.97
N SER A 253 17.58 -6.94 -19.56
CA SER A 253 17.38 -6.57 -18.15
C SER A 253 16.12 -7.18 -17.53
N MET A 254 15.09 -7.46 -18.33
CA MET A 254 13.84 -8.10 -17.89
C MET A 254 14.08 -9.58 -17.57
N ALA A 255 14.86 -10.30 -18.40
CA ALA A 255 15.19 -11.70 -18.16
C ALA A 255 16.00 -11.89 -16.86
N VAL A 256 16.99 -11.01 -16.61
CA VAL A 256 17.76 -11.02 -15.35
C VAL A 256 16.85 -10.77 -14.15
N GLN A 257 15.91 -9.83 -14.26
CA GLN A 257 14.94 -9.58 -13.19
C GLN A 257 13.96 -10.73 -13.00
N ALA A 258 13.55 -11.41 -14.07
CA ALA A 258 12.66 -12.56 -14.00
C ALA A 258 13.37 -13.72 -13.29
N ILE A 259 14.64 -13.95 -13.59
CA ILE A 259 15.46 -14.93 -12.87
C ILE A 259 15.60 -14.56 -11.39
N ARG A 260 15.85 -13.29 -11.05
CA ARG A 260 15.92 -12.83 -9.66
C ARG A 260 14.59 -13.02 -8.93
N PHE A 261 13.48 -12.72 -9.59
CA PHE A 261 12.14 -12.90 -9.05
C PHE A 261 11.81 -14.39 -8.85
N ILE A 262 12.04 -15.23 -9.86
CA ILE A 262 11.88 -16.69 -9.75
C ILE A 262 12.74 -17.25 -8.62
N ARG A 263 14.00 -16.80 -8.47
CA ARG A 263 14.87 -17.21 -7.36
C ARG A 263 14.31 -16.78 -6.00
N LEU A 264 13.71 -15.58 -5.90
CA LEU A 264 13.05 -15.11 -4.68
C LEU A 264 11.86 -16.01 -4.33
N ILE A 265 10.96 -16.27 -5.28
CA ILE A 265 9.81 -17.16 -5.11
C ILE A 265 10.28 -18.57 -4.73
N HIS A 266 11.26 -19.12 -5.43
CA HIS A 266 11.76 -20.45 -5.17
C HIS A 266 12.45 -20.58 -3.80
N ARG A 267 13.19 -19.57 -3.33
CA ARG A 267 13.74 -19.57 -1.96
C ARG A 267 12.63 -19.50 -0.91
N MET A 268 11.60 -18.68 -1.16
CA MET A 268 10.43 -18.57 -0.29
C MET A 268 9.68 -19.90 -0.17
N LEU A 269 9.34 -20.55 -1.30
CA LEU A 269 8.65 -21.85 -1.35
C LEU A 269 9.48 -23.03 -0.81
N ARG A 270 10.78 -22.86 -0.57
CA ARG A 270 11.60 -23.88 0.11
C ARG A 270 11.56 -23.75 1.63
N LEU A 271 11.25 -22.56 2.14
CA LEU A 271 11.17 -22.28 3.57
C LEU A 271 9.77 -22.49 4.14
N ILE A 272 8.76 -22.27 3.30
CA ILE A 272 7.34 -22.52 3.54
C ILE A 272 7.03 -23.82 2.80
#